data_AF-P0ABW3-F1
#
_entry.id   AF-P0ABW3-F1
#
_cell.length_a   1.000
_cell.length_b   1.000
_cell.length_c   1.000
_cell.angle_alpha   90.00
_cell.angle_beta   90.00
_cell.angle_gamma   90.00
#
_symmetry.space_group_name_H-M   'P 1'
#
loop_
_entity.id
_entity.type
_entity.pdbx_description
1 polymer ?
#
loop_
_entity_poly.entity_id
_entity_poly.type
_entity_poly.pdbx_seq_one_letter_code
_entity_poly.pdbx_strand_id
1 'polypeptide(L)'
;MARVTLRITGTQLLCQDEHPSLLAALESHNVAVEYQCREGYCGSCRTRLVAGQVDWIAEPLAFIQPGEILPCCCRAKGDIEIEM
;
A
#
# COMPACT_ATOMS: atom_id res chain seq x y z
N MET A 1 10.87 -11.07 0.38
CA MET A 1 9.60 -10.86 -0.35
C MET A 1 8.46 -10.78 0.64
N ALA A 2 7.64 -9.76 0.52
CA ALA A 2 6.47 -9.52 1.38
C ALA A 2 5.19 -9.96 0.67
N ARG A 3 4.22 -10.47 1.44
CA ARG A 3 2.88 -10.80 0.94
C ARG A 3 1.88 -9.76 1.38
N VAL A 4 1.00 -9.37 0.48
CA VAL A 4 -0.14 -8.49 0.78
C VAL A 4 -1.41 -9.31 0.63
N THR A 5 -2.25 -9.30 1.65
CA THR A 5 -3.58 -9.90 1.61
C THR A 5 -4.62 -8.79 1.48
N LEU A 6 -5.50 -8.94 0.49
CA LEU A 6 -6.65 -8.08 0.29
C LEU A 6 -7.79 -8.66 1.13
N ARG A 7 -8.14 -7.98 2.23
CA ARG A 7 -9.09 -8.47 3.23
C ARG A 7 -10.47 -8.82 2.67
N ILE A 8 -10.99 -8.03 1.73
CA ILE A 8 -12.36 -8.18 1.23
C ILE A 8 -12.46 -9.41 0.32
N THR A 9 -11.45 -9.63 -0.51
CA THR A 9 -11.46 -10.73 -1.49
C THR A 9 -10.75 -11.98 -1.01
N GLY A 10 -9.91 -11.86 0.02
CA GLY A 10 -8.96 -12.90 0.45
C GLY A 10 -7.78 -13.10 -0.52
N THR A 11 -7.68 -12.27 -1.57
CA THR A 11 -6.63 -12.41 -2.59
C THR A 11 -5.27 -12.11 -1.98
N GLN A 12 -4.28 -12.93 -2.31
CA GLN A 12 -2.90 -12.72 -1.88
C GLN A 12 -2.03 -12.37 -3.08
N LEU A 13 -1.18 -11.36 -2.90
CA LEU A 13 -0.23 -10.89 -3.90
C LEU A 13 1.16 -10.71 -3.32
N LEU A 14 2.17 -10.82 -4.19
CA LEU A 14 3.57 -10.76 -3.79
C LEU A 14 4.16 -9.40 -4.15
N CYS A 15 4.75 -8.72 -3.18
CA CYS A 15 5.61 -7.57 -3.43
C CYS A 15 6.99 -8.06 -3.85
N GLN A 16 7.43 -7.69 -5.06
CA GLN A 16 8.77 -7.95 -5.55
C GLN A 16 9.65 -6.72 -5.27
N ASP A 17 10.97 -6.91 -5.27
CA ASP A 17 11.89 -5.86 -4.85
C ASP A 17 11.97 -4.71 -5.87
N GLU A 18 11.65 -5.02 -7.14
CA GLU A 18 11.58 -4.11 -8.28
C GLU A 18 10.42 -3.12 -8.18
N HIS A 19 9.38 -3.43 -7.39
CA HIS A 19 8.23 -2.54 -7.23
C HIS A 19 8.65 -1.34 -6.39
N PRO A 20 8.63 -0.11 -6.94
CA PRO A 20 9.11 1.07 -6.23
C PRO A 20 8.31 1.35 -4.96
N SER A 21 7.01 1.01 -4.96
CA SER A 21 6.08 1.21 -3.86
C SER A 21 5.00 0.12 -3.83
N LEU A 22 4.24 0.07 -2.73
CA LEU A 22 3.09 -0.81 -2.58
C LEU A 22 2.04 -0.56 -3.68
N LEU A 23 1.84 0.70 -4.09
CA LEU A 23 0.95 1.03 -5.21
C LEU A 23 1.41 0.34 -6.48
N ALA A 24 2.71 0.40 -6.81
CA ALA A 24 3.22 -0.27 -8.00
C ALA A 24 3.01 -1.80 -7.94
N ALA A 25 3.13 -2.40 -6.74
CA ALA A 25 2.82 -3.82 -6.54
C ALA A 25 1.34 -4.13 -6.75
N LEU A 26 0.44 -3.27 -6.29
CA LEU A 26 -1.01 -3.42 -6.51
C LEU A 26 -1.35 -3.27 -8.00
N GLU A 27 -0.80 -2.25 -8.67
CA GLU A 27 -0.97 -2.02 -10.11
C GLU A 27 -0.47 -3.21 -10.95
N SER A 28 0.68 -3.79 -10.62
CA SER A 28 1.22 -4.94 -11.36
C SER A 28 0.36 -6.20 -11.24
N HIS A 29 -0.48 -6.28 -10.20
CA HIS A 29 -1.44 -7.37 -9.99
C HIS A 29 -2.85 -6.98 -10.47
N ASN A 30 -3.00 -5.87 -11.20
CA ASN A 30 -4.27 -5.33 -11.68
C ASN A 30 -5.29 -5.04 -10.56
N VAL A 31 -4.81 -4.69 -9.36
CA VAL A 31 -5.66 -4.22 -8.26
C VAL A 31 -5.99 -2.75 -8.49
N ALA A 32 -7.28 -2.43 -8.58
CA ALA A 32 -7.73 -1.06 -8.74
C ALA A 32 -7.50 -0.28 -7.43
N VAL A 33 -6.70 0.78 -7.52
CA VAL A 33 -6.44 1.70 -6.41
C VAL A 33 -6.57 3.11 -6.96
N GLU A 34 -7.34 3.95 -6.28
CA GLU A 34 -7.39 5.37 -6.63
C GLU A 34 -6.02 6.01 -6.36
N TYR A 35 -5.48 6.79 -7.29
CA TYR A 35 -4.25 7.55 -7.05
C TYR A 35 -4.24 8.81 -7.90
N GLN A 36 -3.44 9.79 -7.48
CA GLN A 36 -3.23 11.05 -8.22
C GLN A 36 -1.76 11.44 -8.17
N CYS A 37 -1.20 11.57 -6.98
CA CYS A 37 0.13 12.13 -6.78
C CYS A 37 1.32 11.19 -7.04
N ARG A 38 1.18 9.92 -6.67
CA ARG A 38 2.27 8.94 -6.51
C ARG A 38 3.37 9.31 -5.48
N GLU A 39 3.25 10.45 -4.79
CA GLU A 39 4.31 11.03 -3.95
C GLU A 39 3.86 11.29 -2.49
N GLY A 40 2.70 10.77 -2.08
CA GLY A 40 2.21 10.92 -0.70
C GLY A 40 1.60 12.29 -0.34
N TYR A 41 1.38 13.19 -1.31
CA TYR A 41 0.85 14.54 -1.03
C TYR A 41 -0.68 14.66 -1.06
N CYS A 42 -1.39 13.87 -1.88
CA CYS A 42 -2.83 14.05 -2.10
C CYS A 42 -3.74 13.19 -1.22
N GLY A 43 -3.21 12.06 -0.70
CA GLY A 43 -4.01 11.08 0.05
C GLY A 43 -4.99 10.23 -0.78
N SER A 44 -5.09 10.38 -2.11
CA SER A 44 -6.05 9.63 -2.93
C SER A 44 -5.88 8.12 -2.92
N CYS A 45 -4.66 7.61 -2.65
CA CYS A 45 -4.41 6.16 -2.56
C CYS A 45 -4.63 5.55 -1.19
N ARG A 46 -5.07 6.34 -0.23
CA ARG A 46 -5.25 5.93 1.17
C ARG A 46 -6.01 4.61 1.27
N THR A 47 -5.49 3.72 2.10
CA THR A 47 -6.18 2.50 2.53
C THR A 47 -5.85 2.20 3.99
N ARG A 48 -6.68 1.39 4.64
CA ARG A 48 -6.46 0.97 6.03
C ARG A 48 -5.56 -0.26 6.05
N LEU A 49 -4.52 -0.22 6.88
CA LEU A 49 -3.69 -1.35 7.23
C LEU A 49 -4.39 -2.15 8.34
N VAL A 50 -4.83 -3.36 8.01
CA VAL A 50 -5.56 -4.26 8.91
C VAL A 50 -4.56 -5.02 9.79
N ALA A 51 -3.47 -5.50 9.20
CA ALA A 51 -2.42 -6.23 9.91
C ALA A 51 -1.04 -5.99 9.28
N GLY A 52 0.00 -6.13 10.10
CA GLY A 52 1.40 -6.00 9.69
C GLY A 52 1.94 -4.56 9.79
N GLN A 53 3.02 -4.30 9.07
CA GLN A 53 3.74 -3.01 9.11
C GLN A 53 4.17 -2.59 7.71
N VAL A 54 4.35 -1.29 7.52
CA VAL A 54 4.93 -0.72 6.29
C VAL A 54 6.16 0.11 6.63
N ASP A 55 7.13 0.14 5.72
CA ASP A 55 8.21 1.12 5.75
C ASP A 55 7.86 2.26 4.80
N TRP A 56 8.00 3.50 5.27
CA TRP A 56 7.76 4.70 4.46
C TRP A 56 8.97 4.96 3.57
N ILE A 57 8.74 5.09 2.25
CA ILE A 57 9.78 5.49 1.29
C ILE A 57 10.06 6.99 1.45
N ALA A 58 8.98 7.76 1.60
CA ALA A 58 8.97 9.16 1.92
C ALA A 58 7.88 9.41 2.96
N GLU A 59 8.13 10.37 3.85
CA GLU A 59 7.15 10.73 4.86
C GLU A 59 5.90 11.31 4.19
N PRO A 60 4.70 10.77 4.49
CA PRO A 60 3.46 11.24 3.86
C PRO A 60 3.17 12.69 4.27
N LEU A 61 2.99 13.56 3.28
CA LEU A 61 2.58 14.95 3.49
C LEU A 61 1.06 15.09 3.65
N ALA A 62 0.30 14.17 3.04
CA ALA A 62 -1.13 14.11 3.25
C ALA A 62 -1.44 13.65 4.68
N PHE A 63 -2.48 14.25 5.27
CA PHE A 63 -2.99 13.78 6.55
C PHE A 63 -3.53 12.35 6.44
N ILE A 64 -3.09 11.48 7.34
CA ILE A 64 -3.55 10.09 7.47
C ILE A 64 -4.02 9.83 8.89
N GLN A 65 -5.10 9.07 9.03
CA GLN A 65 -5.59 8.65 10.34
C GLN A 65 -4.74 7.49 10.88
N PRO A 66 -4.77 7.23 12.20
CA PRO A 66 -4.15 6.05 12.78
C PRO A 66 -4.65 4.76 12.10
N GLY A 67 -3.71 3.91 11.66
CA GLY A 67 -4.01 2.68 10.94
C GLY A 67 -4.24 2.86 9.43
N GLU A 68 -4.09 4.07 8.89
CA GLU A 68 -4.07 4.30 7.44
C GLU A 68 -2.65 4.33 6.90
N ILE A 69 -2.53 3.92 5.65
CA ILE A 69 -1.29 3.98 4.88
C ILE A 69 -1.54 4.61 3.51
N LEU A 70 -0.46 5.09 2.87
CA LEU A 70 -0.49 5.55 1.49
C LEU A 70 0.36 4.61 0.63
N PRO A 71 -0.25 3.64 -0.10
CA PRO A 71 0.44 2.69 -0.96
C PRO A 71 1.44 3.33 -1.92
N CYS A 72 1.20 4.58 -2.35
CA CYS A 72 2.10 5.25 -3.29
C CYS A 72 3.49 5.55 -2.71
N CYS A 73 3.63 5.74 -1.39
CA CYS A 73 4.87 6.16 -0.76
C CYS A 73 5.31 5.26 0.40
N CYS A 74 4.81 4.02 0.45
CA CYS A 74 5.26 3.00 1.41
C CYS A 74 5.58 1.67 0.70
N ARG A 75 6.27 0.77 1.42
CA ARG A 75 6.48 -0.64 1.07
C ARG A 75 6.02 -1.54 2.21
N ALA A 76 5.54 -2.73 1.88
CA ALA A 76 5.19 -3.73 2.88
C ALA A 76 6.46 -4.19 3.64
N LYS A 77 6.40 -4.19 4.97
CA LYS A 77 7.45 -4.70 5.84
C LYS A 77 7.08 -6.10 6.32
N GLY A 78 7.43 -7.09 5.52
CA GLY A 78 6.92 -8.45 5.68
C GLY A 78 5.45 -8.54 5.28
N ASP A 79 4.76 -9.55 5.79
CA ASP A 79 3.39 -9.82 5.39
C ASP A 79 2.41 -8.83 6.01
N ILE A 80 1.51 -8.29 5.17
CA ILE A 80 0.51 -7.30 5.57
C ILE A 80 -0.88 -7.68 5.06
N GLU A 81 -1.90 -7.07 5.67
CA GLU A 81 -3.29 -7.14 5.23
C GLU A 81 -3.86 -5.72 5.13
N ILE A 82 -4.57 -5.42 4.05
CA ILE A 82 -5.18 -4.11 3.80
C ILE A 82 -6.68 -4.23 3.51
N GLU A 83 -7.44 -3.20 3.85
CA GLU A 83 -8.91 -3.17 3.78
C GLU A 83 -9.40 -2.92 2.33
N MET A 84 -9.09 -3.85 1.43
CA MET A 84 -9.59 -3.89 0.05
C MET A 84 -9.70 -5.32 -0.46
#